data_AF-A0A7R7JDZ0-F1
#
_entry.id   AF-A0A7R7JDZ0-F1
#
_cell.length_a   1.000
_cell.length_b   1.000
_cell.length_c   1.000
_cell.angle_alpha   90.00
_cell.angle_beta   90.00
_cell.angle_gamma   90.00
#
_symmetry.space_group_name_H-M   'P 1'
#
loop_
_entity.id
_entity.type
_entity.pdbx_description
1 polymer ?
#
loop_
_entity_poly.entity_id
_entity_poly.type
_entity_poly.pdbx_seq_one_letter_code
_entity_poly.pdbx_strand_id
1 'polypeptide(L)' 'MNNNSSAMVMLGLEGMAVLAVSEHDGELEYAIETTAAIGWCPVCGAIARLHDRRPTWVRDLPAGWTIPGFVHTFF' A
#
# COMPACT_ATOMS: atom_id res chain seq x y z
N MET A 1 7.80 -21.33 7.50
CA MET A 1 6.88 -20.40 8.20
C MET A 1 7.20 -18.99 7.73
N ASN A 2 6.27 -18.33 7.03
CA ASN A 2 6.41 -16.92 6.64
C ASN A 2 5.93 -16.05 7.80
N ASN A 3 6.82 -15.24 8.39
CA ASN A 3 6.54 -14.38 9.56
C ASN A 3 5.79 -13.08 9.19
N ASN A 4 4.92 -13.10 8.17
CA ASN A 4 4.24 -11.88 7.68
C ASN A 4 3.15 -11.35 8.63
N SER A 5 2.74 -12.14 9.62
CA SER A 5 1.72 -11.74 10.58
C SER A 5 2.17 -10.66 11.55
N SER A 6 3.47 -10.57 11.90
CA SER A 6 3.97 -9.52 12.82
C SER A 6 4.13 -8.17 12.14
N ALA A 7 4.53 -8.15 10.86
CA ALA A 7 4.73 -6.91 10.11
C ALA A 7 3.40 -6.19 9.79
N MET A 8 2.33 -6.94 9.47
CA MET A 8 0.99 -6.36 9.25
C MET A 8 0.43 -5.66 10.50
N VAL A 9 0.67 -6.24 11.69
CA VAL A 9 0.21 -5.69 12.97
C VAL A 9 0.94 -4.39 13.32
N MET A 10 2.24 -4.30 13.01
CA MET A 10 3.07 -3.13 13.35
C MET A 10 2.72 -1.89 12.51
N LEU A 11 2.28 -2.07 11.26
CA LEU A 11 1.92 -0.97 10.36
C LEU A 11 0.42 -0.62 10.41
N GLY A 12 -0.44 -1.49 10.96
CA GLY A 12 -1.88 -1.24 11.05
C GLY A 12 -2.61 -1.24 9.70
N LEU A 13 -2.00 -1.82 8.66
CA LEU A 13 -2.49 -1.78 7.29
C LEU A 13 -3.34 -3.02 7.00
N GLU A 14 -4.60 -3.02 7.45
CA GLU A 14 -5.54 -4.08 7.09
C GLU A 14 -5.66 -4.17 5.55
N GLY A 15 -5.67 -5.39 5.01
CA GLY A 15 -5.72 -5.61 3.57
C GLY A 15 -4.39 -5.38 2.84
N MET A 16 -3.28 -5.23 3.57
CA MET A 16 -1.94 -5.12 3.01
C MET A 16 -0.97 -6.11 3.66
N ALA A 17 -0.24 -6.87 2.84
CA ALA A 17 0.79 -7.80 3.28
C ALA A 17 2.17 -7.20 3.00
N VAL A 18 3.02 -7.13 4.04
CA VAL A 18 4.44 -6.82 3.86
C VAL A 18 5.13 -8.05 3.31
N LEU A 19 5.79 -7.90 2.15
CA LEU A 19 6.53 -8.95 1.46
C LEU A 19 8.01 -8.95 1.83
N ALA A 20 8.59 -7.76 1.95
CA ALA A 20 9.99 -7.57 2.29
C ALA A 20 10.21 -6.19 2.94
N VAL A 21 11.28 -6.09 3.72
CA VAL A 21 11.76 -4.85 4.32
C VAL A 21 13.26 -4.76 4.10
N SER A 22 13.74 -3.62 3.62
CA SER A 22 15.17 -3.34 3.38
C SER A 22 15.51 -1.92 3.81
N GLU A 23 16.72 -1.70 4.29
CA GLU A 23 17.25 -0.36 4.52
C GLU A 23 18.11 0.06 3.32
N HIS A 24 17.83 1.24 2.77
CA HIS A 24 18.53 1.83 1.65
C HIS A 24 18.78 3.31 1.92
N ASP A 25 20.05 3.73 1.92
CA ASP A 25 20.47 5.12 2.14
C ASP A 25 19.95 5.74 3.46
N GLY A 26 19.83 4.93 4.52
CA GLY A 26 19.28 5.35 5.81
C GLY A 26 17.76 5.49 5.82
N GLU A 27 17.09 5.13 4.71
CA GLU A 27 15.64 5.07 4.59
C GLU A 27 15.17 3.61 4.62
N LEU A 28 13.98 3.39 5.18
CA LEU A 28 13.39 2.06 5.25
C LEU A 28 12.43 1.85 4.07
N GLU A 29 12.74 0.88 3.23
CA GLU A 29 11.94 0.47 2.08
C GLU A 29 11.08 -0.74 2.45
N TYR A 30 9.79 -0.65 2.13
CA TYR A 30 8.82 -1.71 2.36
C TYR A 30 8.23 -2.17 1.03
N ALA A 31 8.38 -3.44 0.71
CA ALA A 31 7.61 -4.07 -0.35
C ALA A 31 6.27 -4.51 0.24
N ILE A 32 5.17 -3.91 -0.24
CA ILE A 32 3.81 -4.16 0.25
C ILE A 32 2.94 -4.63 -0.91
N GLU A 33 2.14 -5.66 -0.68
CA GLU A 33 1.09 -6.10 -1.61
C GLU A 33 -0.29 -5.91 -0.99
N THR A 34 -1.23 -5.33 -1.75
CA THR A 34 -2.65 -5.31 -1.37
C THR A 34 -3.27 -6.69 -1.55
N THR A 35 -3.96 -7.19 -0.51
CA THR A 35 -4.47 -8.57 -0.50
C THR A 35 -5.85 -8.71 -1.13
N ALA A 36 -6.57 -7.61 -1.35
CA ALA A 36 -7.87 -7.63 -1.99
C ALA A 36 -7.76 -8.19 -3.42
N ALA A 37 -8.49 -9.28 -3.67
CA ALA A 37 -8.63 -9.92 -4.99
C ALA A 37 -10.00 -9.67 -5.63
N ILE A 38 -10.97 -9.24 -4.80
CA ILE A 38 -12.35 -8.97 -5.20
C ILE A 38 -12.74 -7.62 -4.59
N GLY A 39 -13.29 -6.75 -5.42
CA GLY A 39 -13.88 -5.48 -5.02
C GLY A 39 -15.28 -5.32 -5.61
N TRP A 40 -15.90 -4.17 -5.36
CA TRP A 40 -17.21 -3.84 -5.92
C TRP A 40 -17.23 -2.38 -6.34
N CYS A 41 -17.95 -2.06 -7.42
CA CYS A 41 -18.13 -0.69 -7.87
C CYS A 41 -19.30 -0.04 -7.10
N PRO A 42 -19.10 1.07 -6.39
CA PRO A 42 -20.16 1.72 -5.63
C PRO A 42 -21.25 2.36 -6.50
N VAL A 43 -20.99 2.56 -7.79
CA VAL A 43 -21.94 3.19 -8.71
C VAL A 43 -22.86 2.17 -9.38
N CYS A 44 -22.32 1.07 -9.89
CA CYS A 44 -23.08 0.09 -10.66
C CYS A 44 -23.28 -1.26 -9.97
N GLY A 45 -22.64 -1.50 -8.82
CA GLY A 45 -22.75 -2.74 -8.06
C GLY A 45 -22.02 -3.95 -8.68
N ALA A 46 -21.31 -3.76 -9.80
CA ALA A 46 -20.56 -4.85 -10.42
C ALA A 46 -19.41 -5.33 -9.51
N ILE A 47 -19.19 -6.65 -9.50
CA ILE A 47 -18.06 -7.27 -8.82
C ILE A 47 -16.81 -7.12 -9.69
N ALA A 48 -15.82 -6.40 -9.18
CA ALA A 48 -14.52 -6.27 -9.82
C ALA A 48 -13.62 -7.42 -9.36
N ARG A 49 -12.97 -8.09 -10.33
CA ARG A 49 -11.90 -9.05 -10.06
C ARG A 49 -10.56 -8.38 -10.33
N LEU A 50 -9.56 -8.75 -9.54
CA LEU A 50 -8.19 -8.33 -9.79
C LEU A 50 -7.76 -8.71 -11.21
N HIS A 51 -7.23 -7.74 -11.95
CA HIS A 51 -6.65 -7.99 -13.27
C HIS A 51 -5.20 -8.45 -13.15
N ASP A 52 -4.36 -7.61 -12.57
CA ASP A 52 -2.94 -7.88 -12.31
C ASP A 52 -2.42 -6.95 -11.22
N ARG A 53 -1.24 -7.26 -10.68
CA ARG A 53 -0.55 -6.43 -9.69
C ARG A 53 0.39 -5.47 -10.39
N ARG A 54 0.17 -4.16 -10.19
CA ARG A 54 1.06 -3.12 -10.70
C ARG A 54 2.01 -2.67 -9.58
N PRO A 55 3.33 -2.76 -9.78
CA PRO A 55 4.27 -2.18 -8.82
C PRO A 55 4.21 -0.65 -8.89
N THR A 56 4.03 -0.01 -7.73
CA THR A 56 4.00 1.44 -7.56
C THR A 56 4.94 1.83 -6.43
N TRP A 57 5.74 2.88 -6.64
CA TRP A 57 6.66 3.41 -5.64
C TRP A 57 6.02 4.58 -4.92
N VAL A 58 5.96 4.50 -3.59
CA VAL A 58 5.49 5.57 -2.71
C VAL A 58 6.61 5.85 -1.72
N ARG A 59 6.98 7.13 -1.61
CA ARG A 59 7.87 7.64 -0.56
C ARG A 59 7.05 8.47 0.39
N ASP A 60 7.19 8.25 1.69
CA ASP A 60 6.59 9.15 2.66
C ASP A 60 7.22 10.53 2.53
N LEU A 61 6.38 11.56 2.64
CA LEU A 61 6.85 12.94 2.71
C LEU A 61 6.72 13.37 4.17
N PRO A 62 7.70 14.09 4.74
CA PRO A 62 7.55 14.64 6.08
C PRO A 62 6.25 15.46 6.16
N ALA A 63 5.47 15.22 7.22
CA ALA A 63 4.12 15.75 7.44
C ALA A 63 4.00 17.29 7.48
N GLY A 64 5.08 18.03 7.23
CA GLY A 64 5.13 19.50 7.23
C GLY A 64 5.09 20.17 5.85
N TRP A 65 5.08 19.44 4.73
CA TRP A 65 5.08 20.07 3.40
C TRP A 65 3.66 20.23 2.84
N THR A 66 2.96 21.28 3.27
CA THR A 66 1.78 21.79 2.55
C THR A 66 2.22 22.59 1.32
N ILE A 67 2.17 21.99 0.14
CA ILE A 67 1.97 22.76 -1.11
C ILE A 67 0.47 22.98 -1.30
N PRO A 68 -0.02 24.22 -1.35
CA PRO A 68 -1.42 24.46 -1.67
C PRO A 68 -1.68 24.00 -3.11
N GLY A 69 -2.48 22.94 -3.27
CA GLY A 69 -2.98 22.48 -4.57
C GLY A 69 -2.61 21.06 -5.00
N PHE A 70 -1.84 20.28 -4.22
CA PHE A 70 -1.49 18.90 -4.58
C PHE A 70 -2.19 17.90 -3.66
N VAL A 71 -3.41 17.51 -4.01
CA VAL A 71 -4.06 16.32 -3.44
C VAL A 71 -3.33 15.11 -4.01
N HIS A 72 -2.48 14.45 -3.22
CA HIS A 72 -1.86 13.20 -3.61
C HIS A 72 -2.90 12.08 -3.48
N THR A 73 -3.73 11.91 -4.52
CA THR A 73 -4.39 10.63 -4.76
C THR A 73 -3.31 9.66 -5.22
N PHE A 74 -2.73 8.92 -4.28
CA PHE A 74 -1.95 7.73 -4.60
C PHE A 74 -2.94 6.58 -4.89
N PHE A 75 -2.87 6.01 -6.11
CA PHE A 75 -3.42 4.70 -6.45
C PHE A 75 -2.52 4.03 -7.50
#